data_AF-A0AAF3FLV7-F1
#
_entry.id   AF-A0AAF3FLV7-F1
#
_cell.length_a   1.000
_cell.length_b   1.000
_cell.length_c   1.000
_cell.angle_alpha   90.00
_cell.angle_beta   90.00
_cell.angle_gamma   90.00
#
_symmetry.space_group_name_H-M   'P 1'
#
loop_
_entity.id
_entity.type
_entity.pdbx_description
1 polymer ?
#
loop_
_entity_poly.entity_id
_entity_poly.type
_entity_poly.pdbx_seq_one_letter_code
_entity_poly.pdbx_strand_id
1 'polypeptide(L)'
;MAKIGNLCTLEGLLNLIQVLASLSAIIASSIIWTQGNVALFIYYSGYGWQLLINVILIGTLIFSVFLLFLNVLGGNNLLETIGKPKTIFAYLLVFLLLILADALEIWYCTFTFPSGDKWEWGGIYRPRFIATAVFIGIDFLCYGILLILNFRY
;
A
#
# COMPACT_ATOMS: atom_id res chain seq x y z
N MET A 1 -23.88 16.15 0.37
CA MET A 1 -23.10 17.14 1.17
C MET A 1 -22.12 16.32 2.01
N ALA A 2 -20.82 16.41 1.74
CA ALA A 2 -19.81 15.57 2.40
C ALA A 2 -19.80 15.86 3.92
N LYS A 3 -19.90 14.82 4.76
CA LYS A 3 -19.86 14.96 6.21
C LYS A 3 -18.40 14.94 6.67
N ILE A 4 -17.75 16.10 6.66
CA ILE A 4 -16.35 16.24 7.11
C ILE A 4 -16.13 15.66 8.51
N GLY A 5 -17.14 15.67 9.39
CA GLY A 5 -17.07 15.04 10.72
C GLY A 5 -16.76 13.54 10.71
N ASN A 6 -17.05 12.81 9.62
CA ASN A 6 -16.76 11.39 9.51
C ASN A 6 -15.27 11.10 9.29
N LEU A 7 -14.50 12.07 8.80
CA LEU A 7 -13.03 11.96 8.69
C LEU A 7 -12.33 12.02 10.05
N CYS A 8 -12.98 12.60 11.05
CA CYS A 8 -12.48 12.65 12.42
C CYS A 8 -12.77 11.37 13.22
N THR A 9 -13.44 10.38 12.62
CA THR A 9 -13.58 9.05 13.22
C THR A 9 -12.30 8.24 13.05
N LEU A 10 -12.03 7.28 13.94
CA LEU A 10 -10.85 6.42 13.83
C LEU A 10 -10.82 5.68 12.48
N GLU A 11 -11.95 5.16 12.02
CA GLU A 11 -12.05 4.48 10.72
C GLU A 11 -11.83 5.45 9.56
N GLY A 12 -12.40 6.65 9.59
CA GLY A 12 -12.18 7.67 8.58
C GLY A 12 -10.71 8.08 8.46
N LEU A 13 -10.04 8.26 9.61
CA LEU A 13 -8.63 8.61 9.69
C LEU A 13 -7.73 7.47 9.20
N LEU A 14 -8.04 6.21 9.55
CA LEU A 14 -7.33 5.04 9.04
C LEU A 14 -7.44 4.93 7.51
N ASN A 15 -8.64 5.12 6.95
CA ASN A 15 -8.84 5.07 5.50
C ASN A 15 -8.11 6.22 4.78
N LEU A 16 -8.03 7.41 5.39
CA LEU A 16 -7.24 8.51 4.85
C LEU A 16 -5.74 8.18 4.85
N ILE A 17 -5.22 7.65 5.96
CA ILE A 17 -3.83 7.21 6.06
C ILE A 17 -3.54 6.15 5.00
N GLN A 18 -4.45 5.19 4.79
CA GLN A 18 -4.28 4.14 3.78
C GLN A 18 -4.20 4.71 2.37
N VAL A 19 -5.06 5.66 2.00
CA VAL A 19 -4.97 6.31 0.68
C VAL A 19 -3.63 7.01 0.49
N LEU A 20 -3.15 7.73 1.51
CA LEU A 20 -1.87 8.44 1.45
C LEU A 20 -0.69 7.47 1.40
N ALA A 21 -0.67 6.43 2.23
CA ALA A 21 0.37 5.42 2.28
C ALA A 21 0.42 4.60 0.99
N SER A 22 -0.73 4.14 0.47
CA SER A 22 -0.80 3.44 -0.82
C SER A 22 -0.29 4.31 -1.97
N LEU A 23 -0.63 5.60 -1.99
CA LEU A 23 -0.12 6.54 -3.00
C LEU A 23 1.40 6.71 -2.88
N SER A 24 1.91 6.89 -1.66
CA SER A 24 3.34 6.98 -1.39
C SER A 24 4.09 5.71 -1.75
N ALA A 25 3.50 4.53 -1.51
CA ALA A 25 4.06 3.23 -1.88
C ALA A 25 4.16 3.08 -3.41
N ILE A 26 3.13 3.46 -4.17
CA ILE A 26 3.17 3.41 -5.64
C ILE A 26 4.23 4.37 -6.19
N ILE A 27 4.29 5.58 -5.65
CA ILE A 27 5.28 6.60 -6.02
C ILE A 27 6.69 6.08 -5.73
N ALA A 28 6.95 5.61 -4.52
CA ALA A 28 8.24 5.02 -4.14
C ALA A 28 8.59 3.82 -5.03
N SER A 29 7.62 2.94 -5.29
CA SER A 29 7.78 1.76 -6.12
C SER A 29 7.98 2.07 -7.60
N SER A 30 7.54 3.23 -8.10
CA SER A 30 7.57 3.53 -9.54
C SER A 30 8.62 4.57 -9.92
N ILE A 31 9.05 5.42 -8.99
CA ILE A 31 9.99 6.49 -9.28
C ILE A 31 11.43 6.01 -9.14
N ILE A 32 12.21 6.19 -10.21
CA ILE A 32 13.68 6.16 -10.15
C ILE A 32 14.19 7.59 -10.29
N TRP A 33 15.03 8.00 -9.35
CA TRP A 33 15.82 9.22 -9.47
C TRP A 33 17.26 8.86 -9.82
N THR A 34 17.72 9.25 -11.01
CA THR A 34 19.10 9.02 -11.43
C THR A 34 19.63 10.23 -12.22
N GLN A 35 20.82 10.70 -11.86
CA GLN A 35 21.55 11.77 -12.58
C GLN A 35 20.70 13.02 -12.87
N GLY A 36 19.84 13.43 -11.92
CA GLY A 36 18.97 14.60 -12.07
C GLY A 36 17.68 14.36 -12.88
N ASN A 37 17.49 13.16 -13.43
CA ASN A 37 16.27 12.77 -14.15
C ASN A 37 15.36 11.90 -13.27
N VAL A 38 14.07 12.14 -13.39
CA VAL A 38 13.01 11.34 -12.75
C VAL A 38 12.32 10.53 -13.83
N ALA A 39 12.30 9.21 -13.68
CA ALA A 39 11.64 8.31 -14.60
C ALA A 39 10.65 7.41 -13.85
N LEU A 40 9.51 7.15 -14.48
CA LEU A 40 8.48 6.24 -13.98
C LEU A 40 8.66 4.86 -14.60
N PHE A 41 8.92 3.87 -13.77
CA PHE A 41 9.11 2.48 -14.16
C PHE A 41 8.07 1.60 -13.47
N ILE A 42 7.27 0.92 -14.29
CA ILE A 42 6.28 -0.08 -13.82
C ILE A 42 6.89 -1.49 -13.87
N TYR A 43 7.90 -1.68 -14.70
CA TYR A 43 8.64 -2.93 -14.90
C TYR A 43 10.15 -2.68 -14.74
N TYR A 44 10.85 -3.64 -14.16
CA TYR A 44 12.28 -3.57 -13.91
C TYR A 44 12.94 -4.88 -14.34
N SER A 45 13.91 -4.78 -15.24
CA SER A 45 14.73 -5.93 -15.64
C SER A 45 15.48 -6.47 -14.43
N GLY A 46 15.37 -7.78 -14.16
CA GLY A 46 15.94 -8.43 -12.98
C GLY A 46 15.03 -8.49 -11.75
N TYR A 47 13.87 -7.83 -11.77
CA TYR A 47 12.90 -7.81 -10.67
C TYR A 47 11.50 -8.24 -11.16
N GLY A 48 11.37 -9.52 -11.54
CA GLY A 48 10.18 -10.06 -12.22
C GLY A 48 8.85 -9.91 -11.44
N TRP A 49 8.90 -9.92 -10.11
CA TRP A 49 7.73 -9.71 -9.25
C TRP A 49 7.33 -8.25 -9.06
N GLN A 50 8.08 -7.27 -9.58
CA GLN A 50 7.70 -5.87 -9.36
C GLN A 50 6.35 -5.52 -9.98
N LEU A 51 6.02 -6.13 -11.12
CA LEU A 51 4.71 -5.96 -11.73
C LEU A 51 3.60 -6.44 -10.80
N LEU A 52 3.80 -7.60 -10.14
CA LEU A 52 2.84 -8.12 -9.16
C LEU A 52 2.67 -7.17 -7.97
N ILE A 53 3.79 -6.66 -7.42
CA ILE A 53 3.77 -5.68 -6.33
C ILE A 53 2.97 -4.45 -6.76
N ASN A 54 3.27 -3.87 -7.92
CA ASN A 54 2.56 -2.69 -8.44
C ASN A 54 1.06 -2.95 -8.65
N VAL A 55 0.67 -4.12 -9.13
CA VAL A 55 -0.75 -4.51 -9.25
C VAL A 55 -1.42 -4.58 -7.88
N ILE A 56 -0.77 -5.16 -6.88
CA ILE A 56 -1.28 -5.21 -5.50
C ILE A 56 -1.46 -3.79 -4.94
N LEU A 57 -0.47 -2.91 -5.13
CA LEU A 57 -0.51 -1.54 -4.64
C LEU A 57 -1.62 -0.72 -5.30
N ILE A 58 -1.76 -0.81 -6.62
CA ILE A 58 -2.82 -0.10 -7.36
C ILE A 58 -4.20 -0.63 -6.93
N GLY A 59 -4.36 -1.95 -6.80
CA GLY A 59 -5.60 -2.54 -6.30
C GLY A 59 -5.95 -2.08 -4.89
N THR A 60 -4.95 -2.00 -4.01
CA THR A 60 -5.11 -1.50 -2.63
C THR A 60 -5.49 -0.03 -2.61
N LEU A 61 -4.88 0.80 -3.46
CA LEU A 61 -5.24 2.21 -3.59
C LEU A 61 -6.69 2.37 -4.03
N ILE A 62 -7.12 1.65 -5.07
CA ILE A 62 -8.50 1.70 -5.56
C ILE A 62 -9.47 1.31 -4.43
N PHE A 63 -9.17 0.25 -3.69
CA PHE A 63 -10.00 -0.21 -2.59
C PHE A 63 -10.03 0.79 -1.41
N SER A 64 -8.89 1.40 -1.07
CA SER A 64 -8.79 2.44 -0.02
C SER A 64 -9.54 3.72 -0.39
N VAL A 65 -9.44 4.14 -1.65
CA VAL A 65 -10.22 5.29 -2.17
C VAL A 65 -11.72 4.98 -2.13
N PHE A 66 -12.11 3.76 -2.50
CA PHE A 66 -13.51 3.34 -2.42
C PHE A 66 -14.04 3.37 -0.98
N LEU A 67 -13.26 2.87 -0.02
CA LEU A 67 -13.58 2.93 1.41
C LEU A 67 -13.74 4.38 1.92
N LEU A 68 -12.76 5.23 1.58
CA LEU A 68 -12.79 6.64 1.95
C LEU A 68 -14.02 7.35 1.36
N PHE A 69 -14.35 7.05 0.10
CA PHE A 69 -15.53 7.59 -0.58
C PHE A 69 -16.82 7.19 0.14
N LEU A 70 -16.98 5.92 0.53
CA LEU A 70 -18.13 5.47 1.30
C LEU A 70 -18.26 6.20 2.64
N ASN A 71 -17.15 6.36 3.37
CA ASN A 71 -17.16 7.08 4.66
C ASN A 71 -17.50 8.57 4.52
N VAL A 72 -16.99 9.23 3.48
CA VAL A 72 -17.16 10.68 3.26
C VAL A 72 -18.56 11.02 2.73
N LEU A 73 -19.12 10.20 1.84
CA LEU A 73 -20.39 10.50 1.16
C LEU A 73 -21.61 9.82 1.77
N GLY A 74 -21.47 8.56 2.18
CA GLY A 74 -22.60 7.79 2.72
C GLY A 74 -22.80 8.01 4.21
N GLY A 75 -21.70 8.23 4.95
CA GLY A 75 -21.70 8.02 6.40
C GLY A 75 -22.08 6.60 6.81
N ASN A 76 -22.13 5.69 5.83
CA ASN A 76 -22.38 4.28 6.00
C ASN A 76 -21.04 3.58 5.96
N ASN A 77 -20.78 2.75 6.96
CA ASN A 77 -19.60 1.92 6.97
C ASN A 77 -19.77 0.79 5.93
N LEU A 78 -18.67 0.29 5.38
CA LEU A 78 -18.70 -0.83 4.41
C LEU A 78 -19.39 -2.08 5.02
N LEU A 79 -19.29 -2.21 6.35
CA LEU A 79 -20.10 -3.10 7.21
C LEU A 79 -21.61 -3.03 6.94
N GLU A 80 -22.18 -1.84 6.88
CA GLU A 80 -23.62 -1.62 6.69
C GLU A 80 -24.04 -1.86 5.23
N THR A 81 -23.11 -1.65 4.29
CA THR A 81 -23.40 -1.76 2.85
C THR A 81 -23.33 -3.20 2.34
N ILE A 82 -22.32 -3.97 2.76
CA ILE A 82 -22.02 -5.30 2.20
C ILE A 82 -22.20 -6.42 3.25
N GLY A 83 -22.26 -6.06 4.53
CA GLY A 83 -22.39 -7.01 5.64
C GLY A 83 -21.03 -7.45 6.21
N LYS A 84 -20.99 -7.57 7.53
CA LYS A 84 -19.80 -7.91 8.34
C LYS A 84 -18.91 -9.04 7.81
N PRO A 85 -19.41 -10.25 7.48
CA PRO A 85 -18.51 -11.34 7.08
C PRO A 85 -17.78 -11.03 5.76
N LYS A 86 -18.44 -10.34 4.82
CA LYS A 86 -17.84 -9.97 3.54
C LYS A 86 -16.81 -8.86 3.70
N THR A 87 -17.09 -7.87 4.55
CA THR A 87 -16.16 -6.79 4.87
C THR A 87 -14.89 -7.32 5.54
N ILE A 88 -15.02 -8.21 6.53
CA ILE A 88 -13.87 -8.85 7.19
C ILE A 88 -13.05 -9.65 6.19
N PHE A 89 -13.70 -10.43 5.31
CA PHE A 89 -12.99 -11.20 4.28
C PHE A 89 -12.21 -10.29 3.32
N ALA A 90 -12.81 -9.17 2.87
CA ALA A 90 -12.14 -8.21 2.01
C ALA A 90 -10.91 -7.59 2.68
N TYR A 91 -11.04 -7.17 3.95
CA TYR A 91 -9.90 -6.63 4.72
C TYR A 91 -8.80 -7.67 4.92
N LEU A 92 -9.16 -8.92 5.23
CA LEU A 92 -8.20 -10.00 5.41
C LEU A 92 -7.45 -10.32 4.11
N LEU A 93 -8.17 -10.36 2.98
CA LEU A 93 -7.55 -10.59 1.67
C LEU A 93 -6.53 -9.51 1.33
N VAL A 94 -6.90 -8.24 1.48
CA VAL A 94 -6.00 -7.10 1.22
C VAL A 94 -4.82 -7.11 2.17
N PHE A 95 -5.05 -7.39 3.46
CA PHE A 95 -4.00 -7.53 4.46
C PHE A 95 -2.95 -8.58 4.08
N LEU A 96 -3.38 -9.77 3.63
CA LEU A 96 -2.47 -10.84 3.20
C LEU A 96 -1.70 -10.48 1.92
N LEU A 97 -2.36 -9.82 0.97
CA LEU A 97 -1.70 -9.35 -0.26
C LEU A 97 -0.63 -8.30 0.04
N LEU A 98 -0.88 -7.39 0.99
CA LEU A 98 0.10 -6.40 1.40
C LEU A 98 1.30 -7.02 2.13
N ILE A 99 1.09 -8.03 2.99
CA ILE A 99 2.20 -8.79 3.59
C ILE A 99 3.06 -9.45 2.49
N LEU A 100 2.42 -10.04 1.48
CA LEU A 100 3.15 -10.64 0.37
C LEU A 100 3.97 -9.59 -0.39
N ALA A 101 3.38 -8.44 -0.69
CA ALA A 101 4.06 -7.33 -1.37
C ALA A 101 5.24 -6.81 -0.55
N ASP A 102 5.07 -6.60 0.76
CA ASP A 102 6.12 -6.15 1.68
C ASP A 102 7.27 -7.15 1.76
N ALA A 103 6.96 -8.44 1.89
CA ALA A 103 7.96 -9.50 1.93
C ALA A 103 8.79 -9.55 0.64
N LEU A 104 8.17 -9.32 -0.53
CA LEU A 104 8.87 -9.25 -1.80
C LEU A 104 9.76 -8.01 -1.91
N GLU A 105 9.32 -6.84 -1.44
CA GLU A 105 10.13 -5.61 -1.38
C GLU A 105 11.35 -5.78 -0.46
N ILE A 106 11.16 -6.37 0.73
CA ILE A 106 12.25 -6.71 1.65
C ILE A 106 13.21 -7.72 1.01
N TRP A 107 12.69 -8.72 0.31
CA TRP A 107 13.52 -9.68 -0.43
C TRP A 107 14.34 -9.00 -1.52
N TYR A 108 13.80 -8.03 -2.25
CA TYR A 108 14.56 -7.21 -3.21
C TYR A 108 15.63 -6.32 -2.57
N CYS A 109 15.45 -5.90 -1.33
CA CYS A 109 16.52 -5.27 -0.56
C CYS A 109 17.73 -6.20 -0.34
N THR A 110 17.54 -7.52 -0.39
CA THR A 110 18.63 -8.50 -0.27
C THR A 110 19.34 -8.82 -1.59
N PHE A 111 18.73 -8.55 -2.75
CA PHE A 111 19.44 -8.71 -4.04
C PHE A 111 20.23 -7.48 -4.47
N THR A 112 19.99 -6.34 -3.81
CA THR A 112 20.71 -5.10 -4.07
C THR A 112 22.04 -5.02 -3.32
N PHE A 113 22.51 -6.12 -2.69
CA PHE A 113 23.85 -6.18 -2.12
C PHE A 113 24.93 -6.10 -3.21
N PRO A 114 26.06 -5.44 -2.91
CA PRO A 114 27.14 -5.25 -3.88
C PRO A 114 27.88 -6.57 -4.11
N SER A 115 27.61 -7.22 -5.24
CA SER A 115 28.46 -8.27 -5.78
C SER A 115 29.17 -7.74 -7.04
N GLY A 116 30.43 -7.32 -6.88
CA GLY A 116 31.30 -6.82 -7.97
C GLY A 116 31.02 -5.37 -8.40
N ASP A 117 31.53 -4.97 -9.58
CA ASP A 117 31.53 -3.62 -10.19
C ASP A 117 30.15 -2.95 -10.39
N LYS A 118 29.07 -3.51 -9.83
CA LYS A 118 27.66 -3.06 -9.96
C LYS A 118 27.22 -2.08 -8.86
N TRP A 119 28.16 -1.41 -8.18
CA TRP A 119 27.91 -0.48 -7.08
C TRP A 119 26.92 0.64 -7.43
N GLU A 120 26.89 1.08 -8.69
CA GLU A 120 26.00 2.17 -9.14
C GLU A 120 24.52 1.81 -9.07
N TRP A 121 24.15 0.55 -9.33
CA TRP A 121 22.73 0.14 -9.38
C TRP A 121 22.18 -0.22 -7.99
N GLY A 122 23.00 -0.83 -7.13
CA GLY A 122 22.60 -1.19 -5.76
C GLY A 122 22.25 0.03 -4.90
N GLY A 123 22.93 1.16 -5.11
CA GLY A 123 22.67 2.41 -4.40
C GLY A 123 21.36 3.11 -4.83
N ILE A 124 20.95 2.96 -6.09
CA ILE A 124 19.76 3.66 -6.63
C ILE A 124 18.47 2.92 -6.27
N TYR A 125 18.45 1.58 -6.35
CA TYR A 125 17.23 0.80 -6.15
C TYR A 125 16.87 0.55 -4.68
N ARG A 126 17.88 0.43 -3.81
CA ARG A 126 17.68 0.01 -2.42
C ARG A 126 16.88 1.00 -1.57
N PRO A 127 17.11 2.32 -1.61
CA PRO A 127 16.29 3.28 -0.86
C PRO A 127 14.81 3.22 -1.27
N ARG A 128 14.54 2.93 -2.55
CA ARG A 128 13.18 2.77 -3.08
C ARG A 128 12.50 1.55 -2.49
N PHE A 129 13.13 0.37 -2.51
CA PHE A 129 12.53 -0.85 -1.96
C PHE A 129 12.25 -0.70 -0.46
N ILE A 130 13.16 -0.05 0.28
CA ILE A 130 12.96 0.28 1.69
C ILE A 130 11.77 1.25 1.87
N ALA A 131 11.71 2.33 1.09
CA ALA A 131 10.61 3.29 1.18
C ALA A 131 9.26 2.63 0.85
N THR A 132 9.19 1.85 -0.22
CA THR A 132 7.99 1.10 -0.58
C THR A 132 7.57 0.15 0.54
N ALA A 133 8.50 -0.64 1.08
CA ALA A 133 8.24 -1.56 2.20
C ALA A 133 7.69 -0.81 3.44
N VAL A 134 8.29 0.33 3.80
CA VAL A 134 7.79 1.14 4.93
C VAL A 134 6.34 1.60 4.70
N PHE A 135 5.99 2.07 3.50
CA PHE A 135 4.63 2.52 3.20
C PHE A 135 3.64 1.35 3.14
N ILE A 136 4.02 0.20 2.58
CA ILE A 136 3.21 -1.03 2.63
C ILE A 136 3.02 -1.47 4.09
N GLY A 137 4.07 -1.34 4.90
CA GLY A 137 4.07 -1.52 6.35
C GLY A 137 2.95 -0.77 7.04
N ILE A 138 2.87 0.53 6.76
CA ILE A 138 1.81 1.39 7.29
C ILE A 138 0.43 0.91 6.83
N ASP A 139 0.27 0.56 5.55
CA ASP A 139 -1.00 0.10 4.99
C ASP A 139 -1.50 -1.19 5.64
N PHE A 140 -0.66 -2.23 5.73
CA PHE A 140 -1.12 -3.49 6.32
C PHE A 140 -1.39 -3.35 7.82
N LEU A 141 -0.65 -2.49 8.54
CA LEU A 141 -0.97 -2.19 9.94
C LEU A 141 -2.34 -1.52 10.09
N CYS A 142 -2.69 -0.60 9.19
CA CYS A 142 -4.02 0.02 9.16
C CYS A 142 -5.12 -1.03 8.91
N TYR A 143 -4.92 -1.94 7.95
CA TYR A 143 -5.87 -3.04 7.72
C TYR A 143 -5.95 -4.01 8.90
N GLY A 144 -4.83 -4.28 9.58
CA GLY A 144 -4.80 -5.09 10.80
C GLY A 144 -5.62 -4.46 11.93
N ILE A 145 -5.51 -3.15 12.13
CA ILE A 145 -6.31 -2.41 13.12
C ILE A 145 -7.79 -2.46 12.72
N LEU A 146 -8.13 -2.21 11.46
CA LEU A 146 -9.51 -2.29 10.97
C LEU A 146 -10.10 -3.70 11.18
N LEU A 147 -9.34 -4.76 10.90
CA LEU A 147 -9.75 -6.13 11.17
C LEU A 147 -10.08 -6.33 12.65
N ILE A 148 -9.19 -5.92 13.56
CA ILE A 148 -9.40 -6.06 15.01
C ILE A 148 -10.68 -5.32 15.45
N LEU A 149 -10.88 -4.09 14.96
CA LEU A 149 -12.07 -3.31 15.28
C LEU A 149 -13.34 -4.00 14.78
N ASN A 150 -13.32 -4.55 13.57
CA ASN A 150 -14.46 -5.23 12.95
C ASN A 150 -14.71 -6.64 13.53
N PHE A 151 -13.74 -7.27 14.18
CA PHE A 151 -13.94 -8.54 14.89
C PHE A 151 -14.57 -8.34 16.29
N ARG A 152 -14.28 -7.22 16.95
CA ARG A 152 -14.66 -6.96 18.35
C ARG A 152 -16.12 -6.52 18.52
N TYR A 153 -16.72 -5.92 17.50
CA TYR A 153 -18.11 -5.46 17.45
C TYR A 153 -18.82 -6.18 16.31
#